data_AF-A0A0R1H6U0-F1
#
_entry.id   AF-A0A0R1H6U0-F1
#
_cell.length_a   1.000
_cell.length_b   1.000
_cell.length_c   1.000
_cell.angle_alpha   90.00
_cell.angle_beta   90.00
_cell.angle_gamma   90.00
#
_symmetry.space_group_name_H-M   'P 1'
#
loop_
_entity.id
_entity.type
_entity.pdbx_description
1 polymer ?
#
loop_
_entity_poly.entity_id
_entity_poly.type
_entity_poly.pdbx_seq_one_letter_code
_entity_poly.pdbx_strand_id
1 'polypeptide(L)' 'MDTLIKTILAKVAKLPAKRNLMYDVEGFTEEEVATIQEKLAAHDDLHVELTGTKRHPVLEIHPQA' A
#
# COMPACT_ATOMS: atom_id res chain seq x y z
N MET A 1 -4.30 -12.67 1.06
CA MET A 1 -4.57 -11.23 0.84
C MET A 1 -5.22 -10.51 2.01
N ASP A 2 -6.38 -10.92 2.51
CA ASP A 2 -7.19 -10.10 3.45
C ASP A 2 -6.50 -9.68 4.76
N THR A 3 -5.68 -10.55 5.36
CA THR A 3 -4.92 -10.22 6.58
C THR A 3 -3.82 -9.18 6.33
N LEU A 4 -3.23 -9.19 5.13
CA LEU A 4 -2.18 -8.23 4.75
C LEU A 4 -2.77 -6.82 4.64
N ILE A 5 -3.88 -6.68 3.90
CA ILE A 5 -4.58 -5.40 3.74
C ILE A 5 -4.99 -4.83 5.09
N LYS A 6 -5.62 -5.64 5.96
CA LYS A 6 -5.97 -5.21 7.33
C LYS A 6 -4.75 -4.73 8.13
N THR A 7 -3.62 -5.40 7.98
CA THR A 7 -2.37 -5.02 8.67
C THR A 7 -1.83 -3.70 8.13
N ILE A 8 -1.85 -3.51 6.81
CA ILE A 8 -1.46 -2.28 6.13
C ILE A 8 -2.34 -1.12 6.60
N LEU A 9 -3.66 -1.27 6.53
CA LEU A 9 -4.63 -0.26 6.98
C LEU A 9 -4.42 0.12 8.45
N ALA A 10 -4.24 -0.89 9.32
CA ALA A 10 -3.97 -0.65 10.74
C ALA A 10 -2.63 0.06 11.00
N LYS A 11 -1.62 -0.14 10.14
CA LYS A 11 -0.37 0.62 10.20
C LYS A 11 -0.58 2.04 9.71
N VAL A 12 -1.26 2.25 8.59
CA VAL A 12 -1.53 3.59 8.05
C VAL A 12 -2.35 4.42 9.03
N ALA A 13 -3.38 3.85 9.64
CA ALA A 13 -4.19 4.53 10.66
C ALA A 13 -3.40 4.92 11.92
N LYS A 14 -2.25 4.27 12.18
CA LYS A 14 -1.34 4.61 13.28
C LYS A 14 -0.23 5.57 12.86
N LEU A 15 -0.06 5.83 11.56
CA LEU A 15 0.90 6.80 11.08
C LEU A 15 0.37 8.21 11.32
N PRO A 16 1.24 9.17 11.67
CA PRO A 16 0.85 10.57 11.70
C PRO A 16 0.42 11.02 10.29
N ALA A 17 -0.62 11.85 10.19
CA ALA A 17 -1.31 12.23 8.94
C ALA A 17 -0.45 12.78 7.79
N LYS A 18 0.85 13.06 8.02
CA LYS A 18 1.81 13.52 7.00
C LYS A 18 2.82 12.47 6.59
N ARG A 19 2.61 11.21 6.97
CA ARG A 19 3.59 10.13 6.79
C ARG A 19 2.97 8.99 6.00
N ASN A 20 3.68 8.61 4.94
CA ASN A 20 3.27 7.52 4.06
C ASN A 20 3.80 6.20 4.58
N LEU A 21 3.08 5.11 4.32
CA LEU A 21 3.59 3.76 4.52
C LEU A 21 4.27 3.30 3.24
N MET A 22 5.53 2.92 3.33
CA MET A 22 6.24 2.25 2.24
C MET A 22 6.23 0.75 2.52
N TYR A 23 5.68 -0.02 1.59
CA TYR A 23 5.63 -1.48 1.68
C TYR A 23 6.39 -2.08 0.50
N ASP A 24 7.47 -2.78 0.81
CA ASP A 24 8.25 -3.50 -0.20
C ASP A 24 7.43 -4.69 -0.71
N VAL A 25 7.23 -4.73 -2.02
CA VAL A 25 6.51 -5.82 -2.71
C VAL A 25 7.46 -6.66 -3.57
N GLU A 26 8.75 -6.67 -3.24
CA GLU A 26 9.70 -7.61 -3.82
C GLU A 26 9.21 -9.06 -3.65
N GLY A 27 9.17 -9.78 -4.77
CA GLY A 27 8.69 -11.17 -4.81
C GLY A 27 7.17 -11.34 -4.97
N PHE A 28 6.40 -10.25 -4.91
CA PHE A 28 4.97 -10.29 -5.29
C PHE A 28 4.85 -10.29 -6.81
N THR A 29 3.87 -11.03 -7.32
CA THR A 29 3.52 -10.98 -8.73
C THR A 29 2.74 -9.70 -9.07
N GLU A 30 2.72 -9.31 -10.34
CA GLU A 30 1.97 -8.12 -10.79
C GLU A 30 0.47 -8.21 -10.43
N GLU A 31 -0.14 -9.40 -10.51
CA GLU A 31 -1.53 -9.64 -10.09
C GLU A 31 -1.74 -9.41 -8.59
N GLU A 32 -0.80 -9.84 -7.76
CA GLU A 32 -0.90 -9.65 -6.31
C GLU A 32 -0.76 -8.17 -5.93
N VAL A 33 0.18 -7.46 -6.57
CA VAL A 33 0.36 -6.01 -6.39
C VAL A 33 -0.89 -5.27 -6.84
N ALA A 34 -1.43 -5.58 -8.02
CA ALA A 34 -2.67 -4.99 -8.52
C ALA A 34 -3.84 -5.22 -7.57
N THR A 35 -4.00 -6.46 -7.08
CA THR A 35 -5.04 -6.81 -6.09
C THR A 35 -4.90 -6.00 -4.81
N ILE A 36 -3.67 -5.78 -4.33
CA ILE A 36 -3.40 -4.97 -3.13
C ILE A 36 -3.74 -3.51 -3.40
N GLN A 37 -3.34 -2.96 -4.54
CA GLN A 37 -3.66 -1.59 -4.94
C GLN A 37 -5.16 -1.37 -5.03
N GLU A 38 -5.90 -2.25 -5.72
CA GLU A 38 -7.36 -2.15 -5.83
C GLU A 38 -8.04 -2.21 -4.47
N LYS A 39 -7.63 -3.16 -3.60
CA LYS A 39 -8.22 -3.29 -2.27
C LYS A 39 -7.92 -2.09 -1.37
N LEU A 40 -6.73 -1.49 -1.47
CA LEU A 40 -6.39 -0.30 -0.69
C LEU A 40 -7.01 0.97 -1.27
N ALA A 41 -7.10 1.10 -2.60
CA ALA A 41 -7.75 2.21 -3.29
C ALA A 41 -9.27 2.20 -3.15
N ALA A 42 -9.88 1.05 -2.80
CA ALA A 42 -11.29 0.97 -2.41
C ALA A 42 -11.58 1.68 -1.08
N HIS A 43 -10.57 2.14 -0.35
CA HIS A 43 -10.73 3.00 0.83
C HIS A 43 -10.54 4.46 0.41
N ASP A 44 -11.63 5.25 0.47
CA ASP A 44 -11.64 6.67 0.05
C ASP A 44 -10.58 7.53 0.75
N ASP A 45 -10.13 7.14 1.94
CA ASP A 45 -9.13 7.87 2.73
C ASP A 45 -7.67 7.57 2.35
N LEU A 46 -7.41 6.75 1.32
CA LEU A 46 -6.06 6.31 0.96
C LEU A 46 -5.74 6.52 -0.51
N HIS A 47 -4.54 7.05 -0.76
CA HIS A 47 -3.94 7.06 -2.09
C HIS A 47 -2.78 6.07 -2.14
N VAL A 48 -2.72 5.25 -3.18
CA VAL A 48 -1.75 4.16 -3.31
C VAL A 48 -1.01 4.28 -4.63
N GLU A 49 0.31 4.35 -4.57
CA GLU A 49 1.18 4.46 -5.73
C GLU A 49 2.20 3.34 -5.72
N LEU A 50 2.50 2.77 -6.89
CA LEU A 50 3.61 1.83 -7.06
C LEU A 50 4.83 2.63 -7.51
N THR A 51 5.82 2.72 -6.65
CA THR A 51 7.09 3.39 -6.91
C THR A 51 8.25 2.41 -6.85
N GLY A 52 9.48 2.92 -6.94
CA GLY A 52 10.69 2.11 -6.94
C GLY A 52 11.12 1.65 -8.34
N THR A 53 11.89 0.57 -8.39
CA THR A 53 12.47 0.04 -9.63
C THR A 53 11.97 -1.37 -9.88
N LYS A 54 12.11 -1.88 -11.12
CA LYS A 54 11.74 -3.29 -11.43
C LYS A 54 12.39 -4.34 -10.52
N ARG A 55 13.52 -4.03 -9.88
CA ARG A 55 14.19 -4.94 -8.95
C ARG A 55 13.71 -4.79 -7.50
N HIS A 56 13.22 -3.61 -7.13
CA HIS A 56 12.71 -3.28 -5.81
C HIS A 56 11.45 -2.43 -5.96
N PRO A 57 10.31 -3.05 -6.29
CA PRO A 57 9.03 -2.36 -6.36
C PRO A 57 8.52 -2.06 -4.94
N VAL A 58 8.01 -0.84 -4.74
CA VAL A 58 7.52 -0.39 -3.43
C VAL A 58 6.13 0.20 -3.59
N LEU A 59 5.18 -0.26 -2.79
CA LEU A 59 3.87 0.37 -2.66
C LEU A 59 3.94 1.49 -1.62
N GLU A 60 3.72 2.72 -2.07
CA GLU A 60 3.56 3.88 -1.20
C GLU A 60 2.08 4.14 -0.95
N ILE A 61 1.71 4.21 0.32
CA ILE A 61 0.33 4.38 0.76
C ILE A 61 0.25 5.66 1.58
N HIS A 62 -0.49 6.62 1.04
CA HIS A 62 -0.63 7.97 1.54
C HIS A 62 -2.01 8.10 2.19
N PRO A 63 -2.09 8.41 3.49
CA PRO A 63 -3.35 8.83 4.07
C PRO A 63 -3.80 10.14 3.43
N GLN A 64 -4.96 10.16 2.79
CA GLN A 64 -5.61 11.42 2.41
C GLN A 64 -6.15 12.06 3.70
N ALA A 65 -5.85 13.35 3.88
CA ALA A 65 -6.18 14.13 5.06
C ALA A 65 -7.53 14.85 4.90
#